data_AF-A0A6A3U0J5-F1
#
_entry.id   AF-A0A6A3U0J5-F1
#
_cell.length_a   1.000
_cell.length_b   1.000
_cell.length_c   1.000
_cell.angle_alpha   90.00
_cell.angle_beta   90.00
_cell.angle_gamma   90.00
#
_symmetry.space_group_name_H-M   'P 1'
#
loop_
_entity.id
_entity.type
_entity.pdbx_description
1 polymer ?
#
loop_
_entity_poly.entity_id
_entity_poly.type
_entity_poly.pdbx_seq_one_letter_code
_entity_poly.pdbx_strand_id
1 'polypeptide(L)'
;MIINQMQGRRSPLAAKLTRLYCHCRITADQCAVQSWTHHYRTHNKTAAALANLAMDSKVSRQISATGQDFPTGCWDGALRNVPHDLS
;
A
#
# COMPACT_ATOMS: atom_id res chain seq x y z
N MET A 1 16.15 -1.78 -0.01
CA MET A 1 14.82 -2.04 -0.60
C MET A 1 13.77 -1.93 0.50
N ILE A 2 12.61 -1.31 0.23
CA ILE A 2 11.54 -1.09 1.22
C ILE A 2 10.98 -2.40 1.79
N ILE A 3 10.89 -3.46 0.97
CA ILE A 3 10.41 -4.78 1.39
C ILE A 3 11.22 -5.33 2.58
N ASN A 4 12.56 -5.26 2.51
CA ASN A 4 13.42 -5.72 3.61
C ASN A 4 13.29 -4.84 4.87
N GLN A 5 13.00 -3.55 4.69
CA GLN A 5 12.73 -2.62 5.80
C GLN A 5 11.40 -2.95 6.50
N MET A 6 10.39 -3.35 5.74
CA MET A 6 9.09 -3.78 6.27
C MET A 6 9.19 -5.14 6.96
N GLN A 7 9.81 -6.14 6.31
CA GLN A 7 10.04 -7.46 6.90
C GLN A 7 10.87 -7.39 8.19
N GLY A 8 12.00 -6.67 8.14
CA GLY A 8 12.94 -6.59 9.25
C GLY A 8 12.61 -5.51 10.28
N ARG A 9 11.49 -4.80 10.14
CA ARG A 9 11.13 -3.61 10.94
C ARG A 9 12.28 -2.59 11.08
N ARG A 10 13.04 -2.38 10.00
CA ARG A 10 14.18 -1.46 9.96
C ARG A 10 13.75 -0.12 9.37
N SER A 11 13.92 0.94 10.14
CA SER A 11 13.65 2.30 9.65
C SER A 11 14.55 2.63 8.45
N PRO A 12 14.05 3.40 7.47
CA PRO A 12 14.89 3.94 6.41
C PRO A 12 15.94 4.90 6.98
N LEU A 13 17.12 4.91 6.35
CA LEU A 13 18.21 5.86 6.69
C LEU A 13 17.87 7.29 6.28
N ALA A 14 17.03 7.47 5.26
CA ALA A 14 16.61 8.76 4.79
C ALA A 14 15.45 9.30 5.64
N ALA A 15 15.69 10.36 6.42
CA ALA A 15 14.71 10.96 7.32
C ALA A 15 13.38 11.33 6.63
N LYS A 16 13.45 11.77 5.37
CA LYS A 16 12.26 12.11 4.56
C LYS A 16 11.30 10.93 4.35
N LEU A 17 11.80 9.69 4.42
CA LEU A 17 11.00 8.48 4.25
C LEU A 17 10.50 7.90 5.56
N THR A 18 11.00 8.36 6.71
CA THR A 18 10.64 7.81 8.03
C THR A 18 9.15 7.94 8.31
N ARG A 19 8.55 9.09 7.97
CA ARG A 19 7.10 9.30 8.14
C ARG A 19 6.29 8.31 7.32
N LEU A 20 6.63 8.16 6.04
CA LEU A 20 5.94 7.23 5.15
C LEU A 20 6.12 5.77 5.62
N TYR A 21 7.33 5.40 6.01
CA TYR A 21 7.63 4.08 6.56
C TYR A 21 6.76 3.75 7.78
N CYS A 22 6.65 4.68 8.74
CA CYS A 22 5.81 4.47 9.93
C CYS A 22 4.34 4.26 9.56
N HIS A 23 3.81 5.07 8.64
CA HIS A 23 2.43 4.93 8.19
C HIS A 23 2.22 3.57 7.51
N CYS A 24 3.05 3.23 6.52
CA CYS A 24 2.97 1.93 5.84
C CYS A 24 3.07 0.76 6.82
N ARG A 25 3.89 0.87 7.88
CA ARG A 25 4.06 -0.20 8.88
C ARG A 25 2.80 -0.37 9.72
N ILE A 26 2.19 0.73 10.18
CA ILE A 26 0.94 0.68 10.94
C ILE A 26 -0.18 0.07 10.09
N THR A 27 -0.31 0.51 8.84
CA THR A 27 -1.31 -0.04 7.92
C THR A 27 -1.05 -1.53 7.63
N ALA A 28 0.20 -1.94 7.45
CA ALA A 28 0.55 -3.34 7.27
C ALA A 28 0.22 -4.20 8.50
N ASP A 29 0.45 -3.68 9.70
CA ASP A 29 0.11 -4.35 10.95
C ASP A 29 -1.43 -4.47 11.09
N GLN A 30 -2.20 -3.43 10.72
CA GLN A 30 -3.67 -3.47 10.68
C GLN A 30 -4.20 -4.49 9.66
N CYS A 31 -3.54 -4.60 8.51
CA CYS A 31 -3.84 -5.55 7.45
C CYS A 31 -3.36 -6.98 7.74
N ALA A 32 -2.73 -7.22 8.90
CA ALA A 32 -2.11 -8.49 9.27
C ALA A 32 -1.20 -9.08 8.17
N VAL A 33 -0.41 -8.24 7.50
CA VAL A 33 0.47 -8.66 6.41
C VAL A 33 1.53 -9.64 6.93
N GLN A 34 1.51 -10.85 6.40
CA GLN A 34 2.38 -11.94 6.87
C GLN A 34 3.74 -11.97 6.18
N SER A 35 3.78 -11.59 4.90
CA SER A 35 5.00 -11.67 4.09
C SER A 35 5.04 -10.56 3.04
N TRP A 36 6.25 -10.26 2.60
CA TRP A 36 6.51 -9.28 1.55
C TRP A 36 7.37 -9.93 0.49
N THR A 37 6.94 -9.90 -0.77
CA THR A 37 7.68 -10.53 -1.88
C THR A 37 7.97 -9.49 -2.94
N HIS A 38 9.20 -9.46 -3.41
CA HIS A 38 9.56 -8.62 -4.55
C HIS A 38 9.19 -9.33 -5.85
N HIS A 39 8.31 -8.71 -6.63
CA HIS A 39 7.99 -9.15 -7.98
C HIS A 39 8.59 -8.18 -9.01
N TYR A 40 9.19 -8.71 -10.07
CA TYR A 40 9.63 -7.88 -11.19
C TYR A 40 8.44 -7.15 -11.81
N ARG A 41 8.70 -5.98 -12.40
CA ARG A 41 7.68 -5.12 -13.01
C ARG A 41 6.83 -5.86 -14.06
N THR A 42 7.44 -6.78 -14.79
CA THR A 42 6.76 -7.65 -15.78
C THR A 42 5.67 -8.53 -15.16
N HIS A 43 5.75 -8.83 -13.86
CA HIS A 43 4.77 -9.63 -13.13
C HIS A 43 3.79 -8.78 -12.30
N ASN A 44 4.05 -7.48 -12.12
CA ASN A 44 3.19 -6.56 -11.37
C ASN A 44 2.50 -5.54 -12.31
N LYS A 45 1.99 -6.01 -13.45
CA LYS A 45 1.47 -5.16 -14.53
C LYS A 45 0.27 -4.31 -14.09
N THR A 46 -0.64 -4.87 -13.30
CA THR A 46 -1.84 -4.17 -12.84
C THR A 46 -1.51 -2.99 -11.94
N ALA A 47 -0.65 -3.18 -10.94
CA ALA A 47 -0.22 -2.07 -10.08
C ALA A 47 0.58 -1.02 -10.86
N ALA A 48 1.43 -1.45 -11.80
CA ALA A 48 2.18 -0.53 -12.65
C ALA A 48 1.25 0.29 -13.57
N ALA A 49 0.22 -0.33 -14.15
CA ALA A 49 -0.77 0.36 -14.97
C ALA A 49 -1.57 1.37 -14.15
N LEU A 50 -1.96 1.03 -12.91
CA LEU A 50 -2.65 1.94 -12.02
C LEU A 50 -1.79 3.13 -11.59
N ALA A 51 -0.52 2.88 -11.25
CA ALA A 51 0.41 3.94 -10.94
C ALA A 51 0.60 4.89 -12.13
N ASN A 52 0.77 4.35 -13.34
CA ASN A 52 0.87 5.16 -14.55
C ASN A 52 -0.41 5.99 -14.77
N LEU A 53 -1.59 5.37 -14.66
CA LEU A 53 -2.86 6.06 -14.83
C LEU A 53 -3.06 7.19 -13.80
N ALA A 54 -2.68 6.99 -12.54
CA ALA A 54 -2.77 8.01 -11.51
C ALA A 54 -1.79 9.16 -11.77
N MET A 55 -0.57 8.87 -12.21
CA MET A 55 0.42 9.88 -12.59
C MET A 55 -0.04 10.69 -13.81
N ASP A 56 -0.54 10.03 -14.85
CA ASP A 56 -0.99 10.66 -16.09
C ASP A 56 -2.23 11.54 -15.86
N SER A 57 -3.19 11.04 -15.08
CA SER A 57 -4.40 11.79 -14.74
C SER A 57 -4.21 12.82 -13.63
N LYS A 58 -3.08 12.76 -12.90
CA LYS A 58 -2.80 13.54 -11.68
C LYS A 58 -3.89 13.44 -10.61
N VAL A 59 -4.66 12.35 -10.63
CA VAL A 59 -5.75 12.06 -9.69
C VAL A 59 -5.55 10.65 -9.18
N SER A 60 -5.76 10.45 -7.89
CA SER A 60 -5.66 9.11 -7.31
C SER A 60 -6.76 8.20 -7.84
N ARG A 61 -6.39 6.98 -8.24
CA ARG A 61 -7.33 5.99 -8.78
C ARG A 61 -7.17 4.64 -8.09
N GLN A 62 -8.29 4.06 -7.71
CA GLN A 62 -8.39 2.72 -7.15
C GLN A 62 -9.38 1.92 -7.99
N ILE A 63 -9.09 0.63 -8.21
CA ILE A 63 -10.06 -0.30 -8.78
C ILE A 63 -10.83 -0.90 -7.62
N SER A 64 -12.08 -0.49 -7.45
CA SER A 64 -13.03 -1.25 -6.65
C SER A 64 -13.48 -2.44 -7.49
N ALA A 65 -13.18 -3.66 -7.03
CA ALA A 65 -13.82 -4.85 -7.59
C ALA A 65 -15.30 -4.79 -7.18
N THR A 66 -16.13 -4.17 -8.02
CA THR A 66 -17.57 -4.07 -7.81
C THR A 66 -18.14 -5.49 -7.83
N GLY A 67 -18.42 -6.05 -6.65
CA GLY A 67 -19.07 -7.36 -6.52
C GLY A 67 -18.46 -8.33 -5.51
N GLN A 68 -17.35 -8.00 -4.84
CA GLN A 68 -16.85 -8.80 -3.72
C GLN A 68 -17.04 -8.01 -2.43
N ASP A 69 -18.08 -8.36 -1.67
CA ASP A 69 -18.27 -7.82 -0.32
C ASP A 69 -16.99 -8.10 0.47
N PHE A 70 -16.28 -7.04 0.84
CA PHE A 70 -15.14 -7.18 1.74
C PHE A 70 -15.68 -7.79 3.04
N PRO A 71 -15.10 -8.89 3.55
CA PRO A 71 -15.59 -9.50 4.78
C PRO A 71 -15.61 -8.44 5.89
N THR A 72 -16.80 -8.25 6.46
CA THR A 72 -17.09 -7.19 7.42
C THR A 72 -16.17 -7.32 8.64
N GLY A 73 -15.56 -6.21 9.07
CA GLY A 73 -14.88 -6.10 10.36
C GLY A 73 -13.35 -6.30 10.38
N CYS A 74 -12.73 -7.08 9.48
CA CYS A 74 -11.28 -7.28 9.53
C CYS A 74 -10.47 -6.21 8.78
N TRP A 75 -11.09 -5.51 7.82
CA TRP A 75 -10.43 -4.48 7.01
C TRP A 75 -10.91 -3.05 7.32
N ASP A 76 -11.91 -2.88 8.19
CA ASP A 76 -12.48 -1.57 8.52
C ASP A 76 -11.44 -0.57 9.05
N GLY A 77 -10.47 -1.05 9.84
CA GLY A 77 -9.37 -0.23 10.34
C GLY A 77 -8.47 0.29 9.23
N ALA A 78 -8.18 -0.53 8.23
CA ALA A 78 -7.39 -0.13 7.07
C ALA A 78 -8.19 0.80 6.14
N LEU A 79 -9.46 0.49 5.91
CA LEU A 79 -10.37 1.28 5.06
C LEU A 79 -10.61 2.71 5.58
N ARG A 80 -10.58 2.92 6.90
CA ARG A 80 -10.68 4.27 7.51
C ARG A 80 -9.54 5.21 7.13
N ASN A 81 -8.36 4.68 6.80
CA ASN A 81 -7.19 5.48 6.47
C ASN A 81 -7.08 5.76 4.97
N VAL A 82 -7.80 5.00 4.13
CA VAL A 82 -7.80 5.19 2.67
C VAL A 82 -8.11 6.64 2.26
N PRO A 83 -9.12 7.35 2.82
CA PRO A 83 -9.37 8.73 2.44
C PRO A 83 -8.21 9.69 2.72
N HIS A 84 -7.39 9.42 3.74
CA HIS A 84 -6.20 10.23 4.08
C HIS A 84 -5.00 9.93 3.18
N ASP A 85 -4.98 8.77 2.51
CA ASP A 85 -3.94 8.40 1.55
C ASP A 85 -4.21 8.97 0.14
N LEU A 86 -5.42 9.49 -0.10
CA LEU A 86 -5.88 9.96 -1.42
C LEU A 86 -5.91 11.50 -1.56
N SER A 87 -5.66 12.24 -0.47
CA SER A 87 -5.64 13.72 -0.43
C SER A 87 -4.24 14.31 -0.60
#